data_AF-A0A348YCC2-F1
#
_entry.id   AF-A0A348YCC2-F1
#
_cell.length_a   1.000
_cell.length_b   1.000
_cell.length_c   1.000
_cell.angle_alpha   90.00
_cell.angle_beta   90.00
_cell.angle_gamma   90.00
#
_symmetry.space_group_name_H-M   'P 1'
#
loop_
_entity.id
_entity.type
_entity.pdbx_description
1 polymer ?
#
loop_
_entity_poly.entity_id
_entity_poly.type
_entity_poly.pdbx_seq_one_letter_code
_entity_poly.pdbx_strand_id
1 'polypeptide(L)'
;IRAVVSGWIADPNVHTVITTGGTGFYIRDSIPEAVSVLFDKSVDGFGEMFRLISKDDIGMSTIQSRAVAGMANGTGIFCLPGSSGACRTAWEGILQEQLDSRTR
;
A
#
# COMPACT_ATOMS: atom_id res chain seq x y z
N ILE A 1 2.43 -14.22 -3.87
CA ILE A 1 2.60 -12.92 -3.16
C ILE A 1 3.89 -12.91 -2.36
N ARG A 2 3.97 -13.58 -1.20
CA ARG A 2 5.15 -13.57 -0.31
C ARG A 2 6.48 -13.83 -1.00
N ALA A 3 6.59 -14.92 -1.79
CA ALA A 3 7.83 -15.24 -2.49
C ALA A 3 8.37 -14.09 -3.37
N VAL A 4 7.48 -13.39 -4.08
CA VAL A 4 7.86 -12.28 -4.96
C VAL A 4 8.25 -11.05 -4.13
N VAL A 5 7.41 -10.67 -3.17
CA VAL A 5 7.66 -9.49 -2.31
C VAL A 5 8.94 -9.68 -1.49
N SER A 6 9.16 -10.85 -0.91
CA SER A 6 10.40 -11.17 -0.18
C SER A 6 11.63 -11.14 -1.09
N GLY A 7 11.50 -11.56 -2.35
CA GLY A 7 12.58 -11.43 -3.33
C GLY A 7 12.98 -9.97 -3.57
N TRP A 8 12.00 -9.07 -3.68
CA TRP A 8 12.25 -7.63 -3.82
C TRP A 8 12.78 -6.98 -2.54
N ILE A 9 12.28 -7.38 -1.36
CA ILE A 9 12.81 -6.90 -0.07
C ILE A 9 14.31 -7.22 0.07
N ALA A 10 14.78 -8.34 -0.48
CA ALA A 10 16.18 -8.74 -0.42
C ALA A 10 17.06 -8.12 -1.52
N ASP A 11 16.48 -7.50 -2.55
CA ASP A 11 17.23 -6.91 -3.66
C ASP A 11 17.68 -5.48 -3.31
N PRO A 12 19.00 -5.21 -3.23
CA PRO A 12 19.51 -3.89 -2.86
C PRO A 12 19.16 -2.78 -3.86
N ASN A 13 18.68 -3.11 -5.06
CA ASN A 13 18.26 -2.12 -6.05
C ASN A 13 16.77 -1.73 -5.92
N VAL A 14 15.99 -2.45 -5.11
CA VAL A 14 14.54 -2.21 -4.95
C VAL A 14 14.28 -1.45 -3.66
N HIS A 15 14.03 -0.15 -3.81
CA HIS A 15 13.78 0.76 -2.69
C HIS A 15 12.30 0.83 -2.30
N THR A 16 11.40 0.63 -3.27
CA THR A 16 9.95 0.71 -3.07
C THR A 16 9.22 -0.36 -3.88
N VAL A 17 8.25 -1.01 -3.26
CA VAL A 17 7.30 -1.94 -3.88
C VAL A 17 5.90 -1.34 -3.79
N ILE A 18 5.22 -1.24 -4.92
CA ILE A 18 3.81 -0.83 -4.98
C ILE A 18 3.02 -1.97 -5.62
N THR A 19 2.00 -2.45 -4.93
CA THR A 19 1.09 -3.48 -5.46
C THR A 19 -0.31 -2.91 -5.65
N THR A 20 -1.07 -3.45 -6.60
CA THR A 20 -2.49 -3.12 -6.79
C THR A 20 -3.32 -4.40 -6.84
N GLY A 21 -4.47 -4.38 -6.18
CA GLY A 21 -5.41 -5.51 -6.11
C GLY A 21 -5.19 -6.40 -4.89
N GLY A 22 -6.11 -7.35 -4.68
CA GLY A 22 -6.01 -8.35 -3.61
C GLY A 22 -6.26 -7.83 -2.18
N THR A 23 -6.73 -6.58 -2.02
CA THR A 23 -7.04 -5.96 -0.72
C THR A 23 -8.55 -5.92 -0.39
N GLY A 24 -9.42 -6.49 -1.24
CA GLY A 24 -10.87 -6.60 -0.97
C GLY A 24 -11.21 -7.63 0.11
N PHE A 25 -12.49 -7.96 0.34
CA PHE A 25 -12.90 -8.96 1.33
C PHE A 25 -13.20 -10.34 0.75
N TYR A 26 -12.96 -10.56 -0.54
CA TYR A 26 -13.20 -11.88 -1.12
C TYR A 26 -12.16 -12.87 -0.59
N ILE A 27 -12.49 -14.16 -0.56
CA ILE A 27 -11.59 -15.23 -0.08
C ILE A 27 -10.23 -15.22 -0.80
N ARG A 28 -10.19 -14.77 -2.05
CA ARG A 28 -8.97 -14.65 -2.85
C ARG A 28 -8.09 -13.45 -2.47
N ASP A 29 -8.67 -12.45 -1.80
CA ASP A 29 -8.01 -11.20 -1.43
C ASP A 29 -7.21 -11.39 -0.15
N SER A 30 -5.90 -11.59 -0.31
CA SER A 30 -4.99 -11.97 0.77
C SER A 30 -3.77 -11.06 0.87
N ILE A 31 -3.75 -9.92 0.19
CA ILE A 31 -2.58 -9.03 0.18
C ILE A 31 -2.24 -8.52 1.58
N PRO A 32 -3.17 -7.99 2.40
CA PRO A 32 -2.86 -7.56 3.76
C PRO A 32 -2.27 -8.69 4.62
N GLU A 33 -2.86 -9.89 4.58
CA GLU A 33 -2.41 -11.06 5.35
C GLU A 33 -1.06 -11.59 4.85
N ALA A 34 -0.83 -11.53 3.55
CA ALA A 34 0.40 -12.01 2.94
C ALA A 34 1.57 -11.07 3.19
N VAL A 35 1.34 -9.76 3.12
CA VAL A 35 2.40 -8.75 3.10
C VAL A 35 2.70 -8.17 4.48
N SER A 36 1.70 -7.94 5.34
CA SER A 36 1.94 -7.28 6.64
C SER A 36 2.86 -8.06 7.59
N VAL A 37 2.90 -9.40 7.46
CA VAL A 37 3.81 -10.24 8.25
C VAL A 37 5.29 -10.11 7.85
N LEU A 38 5.57 -9.43 6.73
CA LEU A 38 6.92 -9.21 6.24
C LEU A 38 7.49 -7.86 6.71
N PHE A 39 6.68 -7.01 7.35
CA PHE A 39 7.11 -5.69 7.78
C PHE A 39 7.98 -5.77 9.03
N ASP A 40 9.11 -5.04 8.99
CA ASP A 40 9.85 -4.70 10.20
C ASP A 40 9.08 -3.66 11.02
N LYS A 41 8.43 -2.72 10.31
CA LYS A 41 7.62 -1.65 10.89
C LYS A 41 6.42 -1.36 10.00
N SER A 42 5.23 -1.32 10.58
CA SER A 42 4.02 -0.85 9.90
C SER A 42 4.04 0.66 9.72
N VAL A 43 3.44 1.15 8.63
CA VAL A 43 3.15 2.57 8.40
C VAL A 43 1.64 2.77 8.47
N ASP A 44 1.09 2.75 9.69
CA ASP A 44 -0.35 2.74 9.92
C ASP A 44 -1.07 3.96 9.31
N GLY A 45 -0.40 5.12 9.36
CA GLY A 45 -0.90 6.38 8.80
C GLY A 45 -1.19 6.33 7.29
N PHE A 46 -0.57 5.40 6.55
CA PHE A 46 -0.85 5.23 5.12
C PHE A 46 -2.29 4.76 4.88
N GLY A 47 -2.71 3.70 5.57
CA GLY A 47 -4.06 3.15 5.41
C GLY A 47 -5.13 4.13 5.93
N GLU A 48 -4.83 4.83 7.02
CA GLU A 48 -5.69 5.86 7.60
C GLU A 48 -5.89 7.03 6.63
N MET A 49 -4.80 7.61 6.13
CA MET A 49 -4.85 8.71 5.18
C MET A 49 -5.54 8.28 3.89
N PHE A 50 -5.21 7.10 3.37
CA PHE A 50 -5.84 6.58 2.16
C PHE A 50 -7.37 6.49 2.31
N ARG A 51 -7.85 5.97 3.45
CA ARG A 51 -9.29 5.88 3.71
C ARG A 51 -9.93 7.26 3.88
N LEU A 52 -9.23 8.19 4.52
CA LEU A 52 -9.69 9.57 4.70
C LEU A 52 -9.90 10.26 3.35
N ILE A 53 -8.87 10.29 2.49
CA ILE A 53 -8.96 10.98 1.19
C ILE A 53 -9.90 10.25 0.21
N SER A 54 -9.99 8.92 0.29
CA SER A 54 -10.93 8.15 -0.55
C SER A 54 -12.39 8.42 -0.20
N LYS A 55 -12.69 8.92 1.01
CA LYS A 55 -14.07 9.19 1.44
C LYS A 55 -14.75 10.21 0.52
N ASP A 56 -14.01 11.17 0.01
CA ASP A 56 -14.56 12.23 -0.84
C ASP A 56 -15.00 11.68 -2.21
N ASP A 57 -14.33 10.62 -2.71
CA ASP A 57 -14.61 10.00 -4.00
C ASP A 57 -15.65 8.87 -3.91
N ILE A 58 -15.52 7.99 -2.91
CA ILE A 58 -16.31 6.74 -2.83
C ILE A 58 -17.20 6.63 -1.60
N GLY A 59 -17.24 7.69 -0.77
CA GLY A 59 -18.04 7.73 0.44
C GLY A 59 -17.67 6.66 1.45
N MET A 60 -18.69 6.11 2.12
CA MET A 60 -18.50 5.08 3.16
C MET A 60 -17.97 3.75 2.62
N SER A 61 -17.96 3.55 1.30
CA SER A 61 -17.32 2.39 0.66
C SER A 61 -15.83 2.31 1.00
N THR A 62 -15.20 3.43 1.40
CA THR A 62 -13.82 3.49 1.88
C THR A 62 -13.53 2.56 3.06
N ILE A 63 -14.54 2.21 3.88
CA ILE A 63 -14.39 1.22 4.97
C ILE A 63 -13.95 -0.15 4.43
N GLN A 64 -14.26 -0.45 3.16
CA GLN A 64 -13.88 -1.71 2.54
C GLN A 64 -12.45 -1.73 1.98
N SER A 65 -11.76 -0.59 2.00
CA SER A 65 -10.40 -0.48 1.51
C SER A 65 -9.39 -0.93 2.56
N ARG A 66 -8.78 -2.09 2.35
CA ARG A 66 -7.70 -2.63 3.19
C ARG A 66 -6.32 -2.28 2.66
N ALA A 67 -6.11 -1.01 2.30
CA ALA A 67 -4.79 -0.53 1.92
C ALA A 67 -3.86 -0.56 3.14
N VAL A 68 -2.65 -1.10 2.96
CA VAL A 68 -1.64 -1.23 4.03
C VAL A 68 -0.27 -0.82 3.52
N ALA A 69 0.58 -0.35 4.42
CA ALA A 69 1.97 -0.09 4.09
C ALA A 69 2.90 -0.42 5.26
N GLY A 70 4.17 -0.63 4.94
CA GLY A 70 5.21 -0.97 5.90
C GLY A 70 6.60 -0.82 5.30
N MET A 71 7.60 -0.90 6.18
CA MET A 71 9.01 -0.98 5.83
C MET A 71 9.52 -2.39 6.10
N ALA A 72 10.34 -2.93 5.20
CA ALA A 72 11.06 -4.17 5.41
C ALA A 72 12.44 -4.08 4.76
N ASN A 73 13.52 -4.34 5.50
CA ASN A 73 14.91 -4.30 5.03
C ASN A 73 15.29 -2.99 4.28
N GLY A 74 14.74 -1.85 4.71
CA GLY A 74 14.95 -0.57 4.04
C GLY A 74 14.11 -0.36 2.76
N THR A 75 13.31 -1.34 2.35
CA THR A 75 12.36 -1.24 1.24
C THR A 75 11.00 -0.78 1.75
N GLY A 76 10.43 0.28 1.15
CA GLY A 76 9.05 0.72 1.40
C GLY A 76 8.05 -0.13 0.63
N ILE A 77 6.97 -0.58 1.27
CA ILE A 77 5.98 -1.47 0.65
C ILE A 77 4.59 -0.86 0.81
N PHE A 78 3.90 -0.63 -0.30
CA PHE A 78 2.57 0.00 -0.34
C PHE A 78 1.58 -0.88 -1.12
N CYS A 79 0.54 -1.34 -0.43
CA CYS A 79 -0.46 -2.23 -1.00
C CYS A 79 -1.76 -1.46 -1.27
N LEU A 80 -2.09 -1.26 -2.55
CA LEU A 80 -3.23 -0.47 -3.02
C LEU A 80 -4.41 -1.37 -3.41
N PRO A 81 -5.66 -0.84 -3.37
CA PRO A 81 -6.79 -1.48 -4.01
C PRO A 81 -6.61 -1.68 -5.52
N GLY A 82 -7.45 -2.56 -6.09
CA GLY A 82 -7.36 -2.94 -7.51
C GLY A 82 -7.97 -1.94 -8.49
N SER A 83 -8.76 -0.98 -8.03
CA SER A 83 -9.40 -0.02 -8.92
C SER A 83 -8.41 1.07 -9.35
N SER A 84 -8.43 1.43 -10.64
CA SER A 84 -7.56 2.48 -11.17
C SER A 84 -7.79 3.84 -10.49
N GLY A 85 -9.03 4.11 -10.04
CA GLY A 85 -9.36 5.28 -9.23
C GLY A 85 -8.59 5.28 -7.90
N ALA A 86 -8.65 4.18 -7.14
CA ALA A 86 -7.91 4.07 -5.89
C ALA A 86 -6.39 4.19 -6.08
N CYS A 87 -5.84 3.62 -7.15
CA CYS A 87 -4.42 3.79 -7.48
C CYS A 87 -4.06 5.25 -7.73
N ARG A 88 -4.91 5.99 -8.45
CA ARG A 88 -4.73 7.43 -8.68
C ARG A 88 -4.79 8.21 -7.37
N THR A 89 -5.83 7.99 -6.56
CA THR A 89 -6.01 8.64 -5.25
C THR A 89 -4.79 8.40 -4.34
N ALA A 90 -4.28 7.15 -4.28
CA ALA A 90 -3.09 6.84 -3.48
C ALA A 90 -1.82 7.48 -4.03
N TRP A 91 -1.65 7.51 -5.36
CA TRP A 91 -0.48 8.10 -5.99
C TRP A 91 -0.45 9.62 -5.83
N GLU A 92 -1.47 10.30 -6.33
CA GLU A 92 -1.55 11.76 -6.37
C GLU A 92 -1.73 12.36 -4.97
N GLY A 93 -2.45 11.69 -4.07
CA GLY A 93 -2.77 12.20 -2.74
C GLY A 93 -1.79 11.81 -1.63
N ILE A 94 -0.88 10.86 -1.88
CA ILE A 94 0.04 10.37 -0.84
C ILE A 94 1.44 10.06 -1.42
N LEU A 95 1.53 9.07 -2.31
CA LEU A 95 2.82 8.47 -2.65
C LEU A 95 3.74 9.40 -3.43
N GLN A 96 3.19 10.22 -4.33
CA GLN A 96 3.98 11.14 -5.14
C GLN A 96 4.81 12.09 -4.28
N GLU A 97 4.22 12.66 -3.24
CA GLU A 97 4.94 13.57 -2.32
C GLU A 97 5.89 12.79 -1.41
N GLN A 98 5.47 11.64 -0.88
CA GLN A 98 6.29 10.83 0.03
C GLN A 98 7.52 10.20 -0.65
N LEU A 99 7.47 9.99 -1.96
CA LEU A 99 8.58 9.47 -2.77
C LEU A 99 9.40 10.57 -3.44
N ASP A 100 9.05 11.84 -3.27
CA ASP A 100 9.85 12.98 -3.72
C ASP A 100 10.78 13.43 -2.60
N SER A 101 12.09 13.35 -2.84
CA SER A 101 13.13 13.73 -1.86
C SER A 101 13.16 15.23 -1.54
N ARG A 102 12.40 16.05 -2.26
CA ARG A 102 12.25 17.48 -2.01
C ARG A 102 11.14 17.80 -1.01
N THR A 103 10.24 16.86 -0.76
CA THR A 103 9.17 16.99 0.23
C THR A 103 9.77 16.97 1.64
N ARG A 104 9.31 17.87 2.51
CA ARG A 104 9.82 18.04 3.88
C ARG A 104 8.85 17.51 4.92
#